data_AF-R7HSP1-F1
#
_entry.id   AF-R7HSP1-F1
#
_cell.length_a   1.000
_cell.length_b   1.000
_cell.length_c   1.000
_cell.angle_alpha   90.00
_cell.angle_beta   90.00
_cell.angle_gamma   90.00
#
_symmetry.space_group_name_H-M   'P 1'
#
loop_
_entity.id
_entity.type
_entity.pdbx_description
1 polymer ?
#
loop_
_entity_poly.entity_id
_entity_poly.type
_entity_poly.pdbx_seq_one_letter_code
_entity_poly.pdbx_strand_id
1 'polypeptide(L)'
;MIKVLQTAKFPLKICKGSYEERIALAKDLNKKFFNEISQKFKTNEITFDVFTQTLKENTPEKIQIEVNEYGTKKGGCTSFKLNKSQNGIEGLLMFFETNSYNKGIRLLNTDITLHETFHYFSHLANPKHTARVAKMYEKGLLDKTENFYKEHLYTRKELNINKLKENLDQFLKDFTLQDQIEFLQNSRYRMIEEYNAFDEGYKYLDKIQDEHSNLICEKIYGREKEEYNFPEKIKIVTDKLKEVIDKNRKS
;
A
#
# COMPACT_ATOMS: atom_id res chain seq x y z
N MET A 1 4.96 23.28 -1.94
CA MET A 1 4.01 22.17 -2.18
C MET A 1 4.64 21.15 -3.09
N ILE A 2 4.80 19.91 -2.61
CA ILE A 2 5.28 18.81 -3.46
C ILE A 2 4.23 18.51 -4.52
N LYS A 3 4.66 18.49 -5.79
CA LYS A 3 3.77 18.26 -6.93
C LYS A 3 3.74 16.77 -7.30
N VAL A 4 2.55 16.21 -7.47
CA VAL A 4 2.39 14.88 -8.08
C VAL A 4 2.36 15.04 -9.60
N LEU A 5 3.41 14.59 -10.29
CA LEU A 5 3.58 14.72 -11.72
C LEU A 5 2.62 13.78 -12.49
N GLN A 6 2.40 14.04 -13.78
CA GLN A 6 1.53 13.21 -14.62
C GLN A 6 2.06 11.77 -14.77
N THR A 7 3.37 11.60 -14.64
CA THR A 7 4.03 10.29 -14.65
C THR A 7 3.81 9.48 -13.38
N ALA A 8 3.14 10.02 -12.36
CA ALA A 8 2.93 9.39 -11.05
C ALA A 8 1.45 9.34 -10.63
N LYS A 9 0.52 9.57 -11.56
CA LYS A 9 -0.93 9.53 -11.28
C LYS A 9 -1.72 9.23 -12.53
N PHE A 10 -2.90 8.66 -12.35
CA PHE A 10 -3.88 8.61 -13.42
C PHE A 10 -4.59 9.97 -13.57
N PRO A 11 -5.02 10.31 -14.80
CA PRO A 11 -5.86 11.47 -15.05
C PRO A 11 -7.24 11.30 -14.40
N LEU A 12 -7.88 12.42 -14.02
CA LEU A 12 -9.19 12.42 -13.37
C LEU A 12 -10.30 11.77 -14.22
N LYS A 13 -10.09 11.61 -15.54
CA LYS A 13 -11.02 10.87 -16.41
C LYS A 13 -11.11 9.38 -16.05
N ILE A 14 -10.03 8.81 -15.49
CA ILE A 14 -9.94 7.41 -15.03
C ILE A 14 -10.34 7.33 -13.55
N CYS A 15 -9.84 8.24 -12.71
CA CYS A 15 -10.05 8.22 -11.25
C CYS A 15 -11.31 8.99 -10.80
N LYS A 16 -12.47 8.63 -11.35
CA LYS A 16 -13.76 9.21 -10.97
C LYS A 16 -14.40 8.45 -9.81
N GLY A 17 -15.45 9.03 -9.26
CA GLY A 17 -16.28 8.34 -8.30
C GLY A 17 -15.86 8.47 -6.83
N SER A 18 -16.57 7.72 -6.00
CA SER A 18 -16.39 7.56 -4.56
C SER A 18 -15.05 6.87 -4.23
N TYR A 19 -14.78 6.71 -2.95
CA TYR A 19 -13.60 5.97 -2.51
C TYR A 19 -13.72 4.48 -2.87
N GLU A 20 -14.91 3.91 -2.67
CA GLU A 20 -15.24 2.52 -2.96
C GLU A 20 -15.08 2.22 -4.46
N GLU A 21 -15.54 3.11 -5.34
CA GLU A 21 -15.38 2.97 -6.78
C GLU A 21 -13.89 2.98 -7.20
N ARG A 22 -13.04 3.77 -6.52
CA ARG A 22 -11.59 3.81 -6.80
C ARG A 22 -10.85 2.58 -6.26
N ILE A 23 -11.29 2.05 -5.11
CA ILE A 23 -10.77 0.78 -4.61
C ILE A 23 -11.18 -0.37 -5.54
N ALA A 24 -12.42 -0.37 -6.03
CA ALA A 24 -12.86 -1.34 -7.03
C ALA A 24 -12.02 -1.27 -8.31
N LEU A 25 -11.74 -0.05 -8.80
CA LEU A 25 -10.82 0.15 -9.93
C LEU A 25 -9.42 -0.43 -9.64
N ALA A 26 -8.86 -0.19 -8.45
CA ALA A 26 -7.56 -0.74 -8.09
C ALA A 26 -7.56 -2.29 -8.06
N LYS A 27 -8.62 -2.91 -7.51
CA LYS A 27 -8.80 -4.38 -7.54
C LYS A 27 -8.94 -4.92 -8.95
N ASP A 28 -9.69 -4.24 -9.82
CA ASP A 28 -9.85 -4.64 -11.21
C ASP A 28 -8.53 -4.57 -12.00
N LEU A 29 -7.73 -3.53 -11.77
CA LEU A 29 -6.40 -3.42 -12.36
C LEU A 29 -5.46 -4.50 -11.83
N ASN A 30 -5.50 -4.78 -10.53
CA ASN A 30 -4.70 -5.85 -9.91
C ASN A 30 -5.08 -7.23 -10.47
N LYS A 31 -6.38 -7.48 -10.68
CA LYS A 31 -6.90 -8.70 -11.32
C LYS A 31 -6.41 -8.83 -12.77
N LYS A 32 -6.47 -7.75 -13.55
CA LYS A 32 -5.98 -7.75 -14.94
C LYS A 32 -4.50 -8.07 -14.99
N PHE A 33 -3.71 -7.40 -14.16
CA PHE A 33 -2.29 -7.68 -14.02
C PHE A 33 -2.03 -9.15 -13.61
N PHE A 34 -2.75 -9.67 -12.62
CA PHE A 34 -2.65 -11.07 -12.20
C PHE A 34 -2.85 -12.04 -13.37
N ASN A 35 -3.93 -11.86 -14.14
CA ASN A 35 -4.26 -12.75 -15.25
C ASN A 35 -3.17 -12.79 -16.32
N GLU A 36 -2.44 -11.68 -16.52
CA GLU A 36 -1.34 -11.62 -17.47
C GLU A 36 -0.03 -12.17 -16.89
N ILE A 37 0.29 -11.84 -15.63
CA ILE A 37 1.55 -12.23 -15.01
C ILE A 37 1.58 -13.72 -14.64
N SER A 38 0.45 -14.33 -14.27
CA SER A 38 0.40 -15.76 -13.94
C SER A 38 0.86 -16.61 -15.12
N GLN A 39 0.42 -16.26 -16.33
CA GLN A 39 0.81 -16.95 -17.57
C GLN A 39 2.30 -16.86 -17.92
N LYS A 40 3.03 -15.92 -17.31
CA LYS A 40 4.48 -15.76 -17.52
C LYS A 40 5.31 -16.72 -16.69
N PHE A 41 4.75 -17.35 -15.65
CA PHE A 41 5.45 -18.39 -14.89
C PHE A 41 5.59 -19.67 -15.73
N LYS A 42 6.81 -19.91 -16.23
CA LYS A 42 7.21 -21.18 -16.87
C LYS A 42 8.00 -22.08 -15.93
N THR A 43 8.59 -21.47 -14.91
CA THR A 43 9.19 -22.09 -13.73
C THR A 43 8.56 -21.47 -12.49
N ASN A 44 9.04 -21.83 -11.29
CA ASN A 44 8.54 -21.27 -10.04
C ASN A 44 8.98 -19.81 -9.79
N GLU A 45 9.54 -19.12 -10.79
CA GLU A 45 10.00 -17.74 -10.70
C GLU A 45 9.91 -16.99 -12.03
N ILE A 46 9.90 -15.67 -11.95
CA ILE A 46 10.01 -14.75 -13.09
C ILE A 46 11.05 -13.67 -12.80
N THR A 47 11.58 -13.03 -13.82
CA THR A 47 12.53 -11.92 -13.65
C THR A 47 11.80 -10.61 -13.33
N PHE A 48 12.52 -9.66 -12.72
CA PHE A 48 12.02 -8.30 -12.50
C PHE A 48 11.63 -7.59 -13.81
N ASP A 49 12.35 -7.86 -14.90
CA ASP A 49 12.03 -7.28 -16.22
C ASP A 49 10.68 -7.79 -16.72
N VAL A 50 10.42 -9.09 -16.64
CA VAL A 50 9.12 -9.69 -17.01
C VAL A 50 8.00 -9.10 -16.18
N PHE A 51 8.20 -8.99 -14.86
CA PHE A 51 7.22 -8.37 -13.97
C PHE A 51 6.97 -6.90 -14.33
N THR A 52 8.02 -6.11 -14.46
CA THR A 52 7.95 -4.67 -14.74
C THR A 52 7.29 -4.39 -16.08
N GLN A 53 7.63 -5.15 -17.11
CA GLN A 53 7.05 -4.98 -18.43
C GLN A 53 5.56 -5.35 -18.42
N THR A 54 5.21 -6.47 -17.80
CA THR A 54 3.80 -6.89 -17.68
C THR A 54 2.99 -5.86 -16.89
N LEU A 55 3.55 -5.29 -15.82
CA LEU A 55 2.87 -4.26 -15.03
C LEU A 55 2.65 -2.98 -15.84
N LYS A 56 3.65 -2.54 -16.62
CA LYS A 56 3.53 -1.37 -17.51
C LYS A 56 2.48 -1.58 -18.60
N GLU A 57 2.45 -2.75 -19.22
CA GLU A 57 1.46 -3.11 -20.25
C GLU A 57 0.03 -3.16 -19.72
N ASN A 58 -0.13 -3.50 -18.44
CA ASN A 58 -1.43 -3.57 -17.76
C ASN A 58 -1.82 -2.30 -17.00
N THR A 59 -0.98 -1.26 -17.06
CA THR A 59 -1.28 0.04 -16.48
C THR A 59 -1.88 0.94 -17.56
N PRO A 60 -3.11 1.49 -17.38
CA PRO A 60 -3.81 2.24 -18.42
C PRO A 60 -3.12 3.50 -18.96
N GLU A 61 -2.08 3.99 -18.29
CA GLU A 61 -1.37 5.22 -18.63
C GLU A 61 0.13 4.98 -18.44
N LYS A 62 0.95 5.80 -19.10
CA LYS A 62 2.41 5.72 -18.96
C LYS A 62 2.85 6.29 -17.60
N ILE A 63 2.88 5.41 -16.60
CA ILE A 63 3.37 5.70 -15.25
C ILE A 63 4.86 5.32 -15.15
N GLN A 64 5.65 6.18 -14.51
CA GLN A 64 7.01 5.84 -14.15
C GLN A 64 7.00 4.91 -12.94
N ILE A 65 7.61 3.74 -13.13
CA ILE A 65 7.79 2.74 -12.09
C ILE A 65 9.18 2.13 -12.20
N GLU A 66 9.77 1.85 -11.05
CA GLU A 66 11.01 1.10 -10.88
C GLU A 66 10.75 -0.06 -9.92
N VAL A 67 11.12 -1.27 -10.33
CA VAL A 67 10.95 -2.48 -9.52
C VAL A 67 12.33 -3.03 -9.21
N ASN A 68 12.64 -3.17 -7.92
CA ASN A 68 13.96 -3.47 -7.42
C ASN A 68 13.94 -4.63 -6.41
N GLU A 69 15.10 -5.25 -6.17
CA GLU A 69 15.28 -6.15 -5.04
C GLU A 69 15.17 -5.39 -3.71
N TYR A 70 14.59 -6.01 -2.69
CA TYR A 70 14.48 -5.42 -1.36
C TYR A 70 15.74 -5.67 -0.50
N GLY A 71 16.79 -6.24 -1.09
CA GLY A 71 18.02 -6.63 -0.42
C GLY A 71 17.78 -7.76 0.58
N THR A 72 18.28 -7.60 1.80
CA THR A 72 18.17 -8.62 2.87
C THR A 72 16.83 -8.61 3.61
N LYS A 73 15.92 -7.69 3.27
CA LYS A 73 14.62 -7.56 3.92
C LYS A 73 13.62 -8.57 3.35
N LYS A 74 12.76 -9.07 4.22
CA LYS A 74 11.61 -9.90 3.85
C LYS A 74 10.38 -9.03 3.55
N GLY A 75 9.52 -9.51 2.67
CA GLY A 75 8.28 -8.86 2.24
C GLY A 75 8.44 -7.95 1.03
N GLY A 76 7.57 -6.95 0.95
CA GLY A 76 7.53 -5.98 -0.15
C GLY A 76 7.41 -4.55 0.36
N CYS A 77 7.56 -3.59 -0.55
CA CYS A 77 7.29 -2.18 -0.27
C CYS A 77 6.99 -1.41 -1.55
N THR A 78 5.91 -0.62 -1.51
CA THR A 78 5.59 0.37 -2.53
C THR A 78 5.75 1.78 -1.95
N SER A 79 6.46 2.65 -2.66
CA SER A 79 6.74 4.01 -2.20
C SER A 79 6.78 5.01 -3.35
N PHE A 80 6.73 6.30 -3.03
CA PHE A 80 6.84 7.36 -4.02
C PHE A 80 8.29 7.58 -4.46
N LYS A 81 8.50 7.67 -5.78
CA LYS A 81 9.76 8.12 -6.36
C LYS A 81 9.75 9.64 -6.47
N LEU A 82 10.66 10.29 -5.74
CA LEU A 82 10.86 11.73 -5.86
C LEU A 82 11.80 12.06 -7.01
N ASN A 83 11.56 13.21 -7.65
CA ASN A 83 12.49 13.76 -8.62
C ASN A 83 13.81 14.19 -7.96
N LYS A 84 14.83 14.45 -8.78
CA LYS A 84 16.17 14.87 -8.30
C LYS A 84 16.15 16.07 -7.34
N SER A 85 15.19 16.99 -7.53
CA SER A 85 15.03 18.19 -6.70
C SER A 85 14.19 17.97 -5.44
N GLN A 86 13.73 16.75 -5.19
CA GLN A 86 12.86 16.35 -4.06
C GLN A 86 11.59 17.20 -3.89
N ASN A 87 11.14 17.86 -4.95
CA ASN A 87 10.00 18.77 -4.93
C ASN A 87 8.79 18.25 -5.73
N GLY A 88 8.93 17.05 -6.31
CA GLY A 88 7.85 16.40 -7.03
C GLY A 88 7.94 14.88 -6.96
N ILE A 89 6.79 14.23 -6.91
CA ILE A 89 6.66 12.77 -7.06
C ILE A 89 6.59 12.49 -8.57
N GLU A 90 7.62 11.83 -9.09
CA GLU A 90 7.76 11.53 -10.53
C GLU A 90 7.34 10.12 -10.91
N GLY A 91 7.24 9.20 -9.94
CA GLY A 91 6.78 7.84 -10.16
C GLY A 91 6.59 7.07 -8.86
N LEU A 92 6.62 5.74 -8.97
CA LEU A 92 6.62 4.83 -7.83
C LEU A 92 7.84 3.90 -7.85
N LEU A 93 8.24 3.46 -6.67
CA LEU A 93 9.24 2.41 -6.45
C LEU A 93 8.52 1.21 -5.86
N MET A 94 8.83 0.02 -6.36
CA MET A 94 8.41 -1.26 -5.78
C MET A 94 9.64 -2.07 -5.42
N PHE A 95 9.64 -2.67 -4.24
CA PHE A 95 10.70 -3.52 -3.75
C PHE A 95 10.14 -4.89 -3.41
N PHE A 96 10.81 -5.94 -3.87
CA PHE A 96 10.42 -7.32 -3.57
C PHE A 96 11.59 -8.10 -3.00
N GLU A 97 11.28 -8.93 -2.00
CA GLU A 97 12.24 -9.92 -1.53
C GLU A 97 12.63 -10.89 -2.66
N THR A 98 13.92 -11.18 -2.72
CA THR A 98 14.50 -12.22 -3.57
C THR A 98 15.14 -13.27 -2.68
N ASN A 99 15.31 -14.49 -3.18
CA ASN A 99 16.05 -15.49 -2.42
C ASN A 99 17.57 -15.35 -2.69
N SER A 100 18.40 -15.88 -1.81
CA SER A 100 19.87 -15.75 -1.91
C SER A 100 20.50 -16.45 -3.12
N TYR A 101 19.77 -17.38 -3.74
CA TYR A 101 20.25 -18.24 -4.82
C TYR A 101 19.75 -17.77 -6.21
N ASN A 102 18.55 -17.22 -6.25
CA ASN A 102 17.85 -16.75 -7.44
C ASN A 102 17.34 -15.33 -7.20
N LYS A 103 17.71 -14.43 -8.11
CA LYS A 103 17.28 -13.02 -8.11
C LYS A 103 15.90 -12.80 -8.73
N GLY A 104 15.11 -13.87 -8.90
CA GLY A 104 13.77 -13.83 -9.45
C GLY A 104 12.69 -13.58 -8.40
N ILE A 105 11.54 -13.13 -8.87
CA ILE A 105 10.31 -13.06 -8.09
C ILE A 105 9.68 -14.45 -8.11
N ARG A 106 9.54 -15.07 -6.93
CA ARG A 106 9.01 -16.42 -6.79
C ARG A 106 7.49 -16.46 -6.94
N LEU A 107 6.98 -17.54 -7.52
CA LEU A 107 5.55 -17.83 -7.62
C LEU A 107 4.88 -17.84 -6.25
N LEU A 108 5.54 -18.44 -5.25
CA LEU A 108 5.03 -18.49 -3.88
C LEU A 108 5.08 -17.13 -3.16
N ASN A 109 5.72 -16.10 -3.72
CA ASN A 109 5.68 -14.73 -3.19
C ASN A 109 4.55 -13.91 -3.83
N THR A 110 3.55 -14.56 -4.43
CA THR A 110 2.41 -13.89 -5.07
C THR A 110 1.58 -13.09 -4.07
N ASP A 111 1.48 -13.53 -2.81
CA ASP A 111 0.80 -12.73 -1.78
C ASP A 111 1.48 -11.37 -1.56
N ILE A 112 2.82 -11.35 -1.53
CA ILE A 112 3.61 -10.13 -1.41
C ILE A 112 3.46 -9.27 -2.67
N THR A 113 3.66 -9.85 -3.84
CA THR A 113 3.72 -9.07 -5.08
C THR A 113 2.37 -8.46 -5.45
N LEU A 114 1.26 -9.18 -5.26
CA LEU A 114 -0.08 -8.67 -5.55
C LEU A 114 -0.61 -7.74 -4.45
N HIS A 115 -0.11 -7.87 -3.21
CA HIS A 115 -0.32 -6.88 -2.15
C HIS A 115 0.32 -5.53 -2.52
N GLU A 116 1.60 -5.53 -2.91
CA GLU A 116 2.28 -4.30 -3.33
C GLU A 116 1.72 -3.74 -4.63
N THR A 117 1.35 -4.59 -5.59
CA THR A 117 0.74 -4.13 -6.84
C THR A 117 -0.64 -3.50 -6.59
N PHE A 118 -1.36 -3.98 -5.58
CA PHE A 118 -2.57 -3.29 -5.13
C PHE A 118 -2.25 -1.89 -4.58
N HIS A 119 -1.21 -1.71 -3.75
CA HIS A 119 -0.78 -0.38 -3.30
C HIS A 119 -0.43 0.53 -4.48
N TYR A 120 0.29 0.01 -5.47
CA TYR A 120 0.61 0.73 -6.71
C TYR A 120 -0.66 1.23 -7.41
N PHE A 121 -1.61 0.35 -7.71
CA PHE A 121 -2.86 0.75 -8.38
C PHE A 121 -3.74 1.64 -7.50
N SER A 122 -3.78 1.41 -6.19
CA SER A 122 -4.52 2.24 -5.24
C SER A 122 -4.00 3.67 -5.22
N HIS A 123 -2.69 3.88 -5.17
CA HIS A 123 -2.08 5.21 -5.22
C HIS A 123 -2.40 5.96 -6.52
N LEU A 124 -2.44 5.24 -7.66
CA LEU A 124 -2.80 5.84 -8.94
C LEU A 124 -4.31 6.16 -9.03
N ALA A 125 -5.16 5.27 -8.51
CA ALA A 125 -6.62 5.40 -8.49
C ALA A 125 -7.12 6.45 -7.48
N ASN A 126 -6.33 6.75 -6.43
CA ASN A 126 -6.73 7.61 -5.31
C ASN A 126 -5.90 8.91 -5.22
N PRO A 127 -6.09 9.89 -6.14
CA PRO A 127 -5.30 11.13 -6.15
C PRO A 127 -5.44 11.96 -4.87
N LYS A 128 -6.57 11.87 -4.16
CA LYS A 128 -6.76 12.52 -2.85
C LYS A 128 -5.89 11.91 -1.76
N HIS A 129 -5.61 10.61 -1.82
CA HIS A 129 -4.73 9.96 -0.86
C HIS A 129 -3.27 10.30 -1.16
N THR A 130 -2.86 10.17 -2.43
CA THR A 130 -1.53 10.54 -2.91
C THR A 130 -1.17 11.98 -2.58
N ALA A 131 -2.10 12.92 -2.78
CA ALA A 131 -1.89 14.33 -2.41
C ALA A 131 -1.70 14.52 -0.89
N ARG A 132 -2.38 13.73 -0.04
CA ARG A 132 -2.18 13.79 1.41
C ARG A 132 -0.83 13.24 1.84
N VAL A 133 -0.39 12.13 1.26
CA VAL A 133 0.95 11.60 1.57
C VAL A 133 2.03 12.59 1.13
N ALA A 134 1.88 13.23 -0.03
CA ALA A 134 2.76 14.31 -0.46
C ALA A 134 2.80 15.48 0.53
N LYS A 135 1.64 15.87 1.09
CA LYS A 135 1.54 16.90 2.13
C LYS A 135 2.18 16.47 3.45
N MET A 136 2.03 15.21 3.84
CA MET A 136 2.70 14.68 5.04
C MET A 136 4.22 14.66 4.88
N TYR A 137 4.72 14.28 3.70
CA TYR A 137 6.15 14.37 3.40
C TYR A 137 6.64 15.81 3.51
N GLU A 138 5.96 16.76 2.86
CA GLU A 138 6.34 18.18 2.87
C GLU A 138 6.42 18.77 4.29
N LYS A 139 5.58 18.28 5.21
CA LYS A 139 5.57 18.70 6.61
C LYS A 139 6.54 17.91 7.51
N GLY A 140 7.28 16.95 6.97
CA GLY A 140 8.11 16.03 7.76
C GLY A 140 7.30 15.15 8.71
N LEU A 141 6.01 14.93 8.43
CA LEU A 141 5.13 14.13 9.29
C LEU A 141 5.29 12.63 9.05
N LEU A 142 5.82 12.19 7.90
CA LEU A 142 6.03 10.77 7.63
C LEU A 142 7.00 10.15 8.65
N ASP A 143 8.17 10.74 8.82
CA ASP A 143 9.19 10.24 9.76
C ASP A 143 8.70 10.34 11.22
N LYS A 144 8.04 11.44 11.58
CA LYS A 144 7.48 11.65 12.93
C LYS A 144 6.41 10.63 13.31
N THR A 145 5.73 10.03 12.33
CA THR A 145 4.60 9.13 12.57
C THR A 145 4.94 7.66 12.33
N GLU A 146 6.11 7.36 11.76
CA GLU A 146 6.50 6.00 11.36
C GLU A 146 6.52 5.03 12.55
N ASN A 147 7.09 5.44 13.69
CA ASN A 147 7.15 4.59 14.88
C ASN A 147 5.75 4.30 15.43
N PHE A 148 4.86 5.29 15.42
CA PHE A 148 3.48 5.08 15.85
C PHE A 148 2.76 4.06 14.96
N TYR A 149 2.97 4.13 13.64
CA TYR A 149 2.44 3.11 12.73
C TYR A 149 2.95 1.71 13.10
N LYS A 150 4.26 1.52 13.23
CA LYS A 150 4.88 0.22 13.50
C LYS A 150 4.43 -0.36 14.85
N GLU A 151 4.42 0.45 15.89
CA GLU A 151 4.19 -0.01 17.27
C GLU A 151 2.71 -0.21 17.60
N HIS A 152 1.81 0.54 16.95
CA HIS A 152 0.40 0.60 17.36
C HIS A 152 -0.59 0.26 16.26
N LEU A 153 -0.35 0.69 15.01
CA LEU A 153 -1.34 0.51 13.93
C LEU A 153 -1.09 -0.78 13.13
N TYR A 154 0.16 -1.09 12.80
CA TYR A 154 0.56 -2.25 11.97
C TYR A 154 1.15 -3.40 12.78
N THR A 155 1.09 -3.31 14.11
CA THR A 155 1.45 -4.41 14.98
C THR A 155 0.40 -5.52 14.97
N ARG A 156 0.86 -6.77 15.08
CA ARG A 156 0.04 -7.99 15.28
C ARG A 156 -0.14 -8.36 16.75
N LYS A 157 0.36 -7.52 17.68
CA LYS A 157 0.14 -7.71 19.12
C LYS A 157 -1.35 -7.68 19.41
N GLU A 158 -1.76 -8.43 20.44
CA GLU A 158 -3.13 -8.42 20.94
C GLU A 158 -3.62 -6.98 21.18
N LEU A 159 -4.81 -6.68 20.65
CA LEU A 159 -5.35 -5.33 20.68
C LEU A 159 -5.91 -5.01 22.06
N ASN A 160 -5.26 -4.10 22.78
CA ASN A 160 -5.86 -3.42 23.92
C ASN A 160 -6.44 -2.06 23.48
N ILE A 161 -7.77 -2.00 23.37
CA ILE A 161 -8.50 -0.82 22.86
C ILE A 161 -8.23 0.42 23.71
N ASN A 162 -8.29 0.29 25.04
CA ASN A 162 -8.12 1.44 25.94
C ASN A 162 -6.69 1.96 25.85
N LYS A 163 -5.71 1.05 25.83
CA LYS A 163 -4.30 1.44 25.72
C LYS A 163 -3.99 2.12 24.38
N LEU A 164 -4.58 1.65 23.29
CA LEU A 164 -4.41 2.30 21.98
C LEU A 164 -4.99 3.72 21.98
N LYS A 165 -6.19 3.92 22.58
CA LYS A 165 -6.79 5.25 22.71
C LYS A 165 -5.91 6.20 23.52
N GLU A 166 -5.39 5.74 24.67
CA GLU A 166 -4.47 6.52 25.51
C GLU A 166 -3.19 6.91 24.77
N ASN A 167 -2.56 5.93 24.09
CA ASN A 167 -1.33 6.17 23.33
C ASN A 167 -1.58 7.14 22.17
N LEU A 168 -2.72 7.02 21.48
CA LEU A 168 -3.12 7.93 20.42
C LEU A 168 -3.33 9.36 20.95
N ASP A 169 -4.03 9.51 22.07
CA ASP A 169 -4.24 10.82 22.70
C ASP A 169 -2.93 11.46 23.13
N GLN A 170 -2.01 10.67 23.71
CA GLN A 170 -0.71 11.18 24.11
C GLN A 170 0.14 11.59 22.91
N PHE A 171 0.17 10.77 21.86
CA PHE A 171 0.90 11.05 20.63
C PHE A 171 0.40 12.33 19.92
N LEU A 172 -0.92 12.55 19.90
CA LEU A 172 -1.50 13.70 19.21
C LEU A 172 -1.21 15.05 19.88
N LYS A 173 -0.86 15.07 21.17
CA LYS A 173 -0.58 16.32 21.93
C LYS A 173 0.59 17.11 21.35
N ASP A 174 1.53 16.44 20.69
CA ASP A 174 2.72 17.06 20.11
C ASP A 174 2.47 17.70 18.73
N PHE A 175 1.23 17.61 18.23
CA PHE A 175 0.84 18.10 16.91
C PHE A 175 -0.17 19.24 16.98
N THR A 176 -0.08 20.16 16.01
CA THR A 176 -1.13 21.16 15.77
C THR A 176 -2.45 20.48 15.40
N LEU A 177 -3.59 21.14 15.63
CA LEU A 177 -4.91 20.59 15.24
C LEU A 177 -4.94 20.16 13.76
N GLN A 178 -4.35 20.94 12.87
CA GLN A 178 -4.29 20.57 11.47
C GLN A 178 -3.43 19.32 11.24
N ASP A 179 -2.28 19.18 11.90
CA ASP A 179 -1.41 18.01 11.74
C ASP A 179 -2.04 16.75 12.36
N GLN A 180 -2.79 16.88 13.45
CA GLN A 180 -3.62 15.81 14.00
C GLN A 180 -4.63 15.33 12.97
N ILE A 181 -5.35 16.24 12.30
CA ILE A 181 -6.31 15.92 11.24
C ILE A 181 -5.61 15.22 10.07
N GLU A 182 -4.46 15.71 9.60
CA GLU A 182 -3.71 15.09 8.51
C GLU A 182 -3.27 13.66 8.86
N PHE A 183 -2.66 13.48 10.04
CA PHE A 183 -2.22 12.17 10.51
C PHE A 183 -3.39 11.19 10.65
N LEU A 184 -4.48 11.59 11.31
CA LEU A 184 -5.64 10.71 11.54
C LEU A 184 -6.34 10.35 10.22
N GLN A 185 -6.49 11.32 9.29
CA GLN A 185 -7.01 11.02 7.96
C GLN A 185 -6.11 10.02 7.24
N ASN A 186 -4.80 10.25 7.22
CA ASN A 186 -3.85 9.36 6.56
C ASN A 186 -3.84 7.96 7.18
N SER A 187 -3.84 7.86 8.51
CA SER A 187 -3.90 6.59 9.24
C SER A 187 -5.14 5.78 8.89
N ARG A 188 -6.32 6.43 8.83
CA ARG A 188 -7.54 5.77 8.38
C ARG A 188 -7.38 5.22 6.96
N TYR A 189 -6.88 6.02 6.02
CA TYR A 189 -6.73 5.58 4.64
C TYR A 189 -5.71 4.45 4.47
N ARG A 190 -4.53 4.58 5.06
CA ARG A 190 -3.49 3.55 4.93
C ARG A 190 -3.93 2.22 5.53
N MET A 191 -4.59 2.22 6.69
CA MET A 191 -5.11 0.96 7.27
C MET A 191 -6.19 0.31 6.39
N ILE A 192 -7.08 1.10 5.77
CA ILE A 192 -8.07 0.54 4.82
C ILE A 192 -7.36 0.00 3.57
N GLU A 193 -6.34 0.70 3.07
CA GLU A 193 -5.55 0.24 1.92
C GLU A 193 -4.84 -1.09 2.24
N GLU A 194 -4.10 -1.17 3.35
CA GLU A 194 -3.45 -2.39 3.84
C GLU A 194 -4.44 -3.55 3.99
N TYR A 195 -5.61 -3.31 4.59
CA TYR A 195 -6.66 -4.32 4.74
C TYR A 195 -7.08 -4.92 3.39
N ASN A 196 -7.24 -4.10 2.36
CA ASN A 196 -7.55 -4.57 1.01
C ASN A 196 -6.35 -5.21 0.30
N ALA A 197 -5.13 -4.73 0.58
CA ALA A 197 -3.90 -5.27 0.00
C ALA A 197 -3.64 -6.71 0.46
N PHE A 198 -3.85 -7.00 1.75
CA PHE A 198 -3.77 -8.37 2.27
C PHE A 198 -4.81 -9.30 1.62
N ASP A 199 -6.06 -8.82 1.44
CA ASP A 199 -7.09 -9.59 0.74
C ASP A 199 -6.69 -9.96 -0.68
N GLU A 200 -6.21 -8.99 -1.45
CA GLU A 200 -5.81 -9.23 -2.83
C GLU A 200 -4.57 -10.13 -2.90
N GLY A 201 -3.59 -9.94 -2.01
CA GLY A 201 -2.42 -10.83 -1.91
C GLY A 201 -2.81 -12.29 -1.64
N TYR A 202 -3.59 -12.54 -0.58
CA TYR A 202 -4.03 -13.88 -0.20
C TYR A 202 -4.82 -14.56 -1.32
N LYS A 203 -5.82 -13.85 -1.87
CA LYS A 203 -6.70 -14.33 -2.95
C LYS A 203 -5.91 -14.82 -4.17
N TYR A 204 -4.88 -14.09 -4.59
CA TYR A 204 -4.12 -14.47 -5.79
C TYR A 204 -3.02 -15.49 -5.51
N LEU A 205 -2.50 -15.57 -4.27
CA LEU A 205 -1.62 -16.66 -3.87
C LEU A 205 -2.36 -18.01 -3.92
N ASP A 206 -3.59 -18.09 -3.43
CA ASP A 206 -4.36 -19.34 -3.54
C ASP A 206 -4.58 -19.70 -5.02
N LYS A 207 -5.03 -18.73 -5.82
CA LYS A 207 -5.30 -18.93 -7.25
C LYS A 207 -4.07 -19.35 -8.06
N ILE A 208 -2.90 -18.74 -7.85
CA ILE A 208 -1.71 -19.07 -8.64
C ILE A 208 -1.17 -20.47 -8.31
N GLN A 209 -1.33 -20.92 -7.07
CA GLN A 209 -0.92 -22.25 -6.65
C GLN A 209 -1.80 -23.34 -7.27
N ASP A 210 -3.08 -23.04 -7.51
CA ASP A 210 -3.97 -23.89 -8.29
C ASP A 210 -3.60 -23.90 -9.78
N GLU A 211 -3.43 -22.71 -10.38
CA GLU A 211 -3.08 -22.55 -11.80
C GLU A 211 -1.73 -23.22 -12.15
N HIS A 212 -0.80 -23.29 -11.19
CA HIS A 212 0.57 -23.79 -11.37
C HIS A 212 0.97 -24.84 -10.35
N SER A 213 0.04 -25.73 -9.96
CA SER A 213 0.30 -26.83 -9.01
C SER A 213 1.48 -27.72 -9.41
N ASN A 214 1.79 -27.81 -10.71
CA ASN A 214 2.95 -28.54 -11.25
C ASN A 214 4.30 -27.85 -11.06
N LEU A 215 4.33 -26.57 -10.68
CA LEU A 215 5.55 -25.76 -10.47
C LEU A 215 5.94 -25.64 -9.00
N ILE A 216 5.14 -26.23 -8.10
CA ILE A 216 5.33 -26.15 -6.64
C ILE A 216 5.26 -27.55 -6.02
N CYS A 217 5.98 -27.76 -4.92
CA CYS A 217 5.94 -29.03 -4.19
C CYS A 217 4.75 -29.11 -3.22
N GLU A 218 4.44 -27.99 -2.56
CA GLU A 218 3.38 -27.87 -1.58
C GLU A 218 2.75 -26.48 -1.66
N LYS A 219 1.48 -26.40 -1.26
CA LYS A 219 0.81 -25.12 -1.09
C LYS A 219 1.23 -24.46 0.22
N ILE A 220 1.30 -23.14 0.21
CA ILE A 220 1.51 -22.31 1.39
C ILE A 220 0.30 -21.39 1.61
N TYR A 221 0.14 -20.94 2.86
CA TYR A 221 -0.86 -19.97 3.25
C TYR A 221 -0.27 -18.56 3.20
N GLY A 222 -1.06 -17.62 2.67
CA GLY A 222 -0.71 -16.21 2.67
C GLY A 222 -0.82 -15.58 4.06
N ARG A 223 -0.39 -14.32 4.16
CA ARG A 223 -0.51 -13.55 5.40
C ARG A 223 -1.96 -13.13 5.65
N GLU A 224 -2.49 -13.45 6.82
CA GLU A 224 -3.85 -13.10 7.23
C GLU A 224 -3.93 -11.66 7.74
N LYS A 225 -4.97 -10.93 7.32
CA LYS A 225 -5.20 -9.52 7.72
C LYS A 225 -5.81 -9.41 9.11
N GLU A 226 -6.45 -10.48 9.57
CA GLU A 226 -7.16 -10.58 10.85
C GLU A 226 -6.20 -10.36 12.03
N GLU A 227 -4.94 -10.82 11.90
CA GLU A 227 -3.88 -10.63 12.90
C GLU A 227 -3.62 -9.15 13.23
N TYR A 228 -3.96 -8.23 12.32
CA TYR A 228 -3.71 -6.82 12.48
C TYR A 228 -4.84 -6.05 13.18
N ASN A 229 -6.01 -6.64 13.38
CA ASN A 229 -7.17 -5.95 13.99
C ASN A 229 -7.48 -4.58 13.34
N PHE A 230 -7.33 -4.49 12.00
CA PHE A 230 -7.54 -3.24 11.27
C PHE A 230 -8.94 -2.65 11.46
N PRO A 231 -10.06 -3.42 11.44
CA PRO A 231 -11.40 -2.86 11.61
C PRO A 231 -11.57 -2.05 12.91
N GLU A 232 -11.09 -2.58 14.03
CA GLU A 232 -11.16 -1.95 15.35
C GLU A 232 -10.26 -0.71 15.41
N LYS A 233 -9.03 -0.81 14.89
CA LYS A 233 -8.07 0.32 14.84
C LYS A 233 -8.56 1.45 13.94
N ILE A 234 -9.16 1.14 12.79
CA ILE A 234 -9.78 2.11 11.87
C ILE A 234 -10.93 2.83 12.58
N LYS A 235 -11.77 2.11 13.33
CA LYS A 235 -12.86 2.72 14.11
C LYS A 235 -12.32 3.71 15.14
N ILE A 236 -11.32 3.32 15.93
CA ILE A 236 -10.68 4.18 16.94
C ILE A 236 -10.12 5.46 16.32
N VAL A 237 -9.34 5.35 15.24
CA VAL A 237 -8.77 6.51 14.52
C VAL A 237 -9.87 7.38 13.91
N THR A 238 -10.93 6.78 13.38
CA THR A 238 -12.05 7.51 12.77
C THR A 238 -12.86 8.28 13.80
N ASP A 239 -13.12 7.70 14.96
CA ASP A 239 -13.83 8.38 16.03
C ASP A 239 -12.98 9.51 16.62
N LYS A 240 -11.66 9.30 16.77
CA LYS A 240 -10.75 10.38 17.17
C LYS A 240 -10.69 11.52 16.15
N LEU A 241 -10.69 11.19 14.86
CA LEU A 241 -10.73 12.19 13.80
C LEU A 241 -11.98 13.06 13.87
N LYS A 242 -13.15 12.48 14.13
CA LYS A 242 -14.41 13.23 14.31
C LYS A 242 -14.29 14.21 15.49
N GLU A 243 -13.79 13.73 16.63
CA GLU A 243 -13.58 14.55 17.84
C GLU A 243 -12.67 15.76 17.56
N VAL A 244 -11.54 15.55 16.89
CA VAL A 244 -10.58 16.63 16.58
C VAL A 244 -11.18 17.64 15.59
N ILE A 245 -11.92 17.17 14.58
CA ILE A 245 -12.61 18.07 13.63
C ILE A 245 -13.66 18.92 14.33
N ASP A 246 -14.44 18.33 15.24
CA ASP A 246 -15.48 19.06 15.96
C ASP A 246 -14.89 20.11 16.92
N LYS A 247 -13.73 19.83 17.52
CA LYS A 247 -12.96 20.83 18.29
C LYS A 247 -12.51 21.99 17.40
N ASN A 248 -11.94 21.69 16.23
CA ASN A 248 -11.45 22.70 15.28
C ASN A 248 -12.57 23.57 14.68
N ARG A 249 -13.83 23.10 14.67
CA ARG A 249 -14.99 23.89 14.20
C ARG A 249 -15.54 24.84 15.26
N LYS A 250 -15.23 24.60 16.54
CA LYS A 250 -15.72 25.38 17.68
C LYS A 250 -14.70 26.42 18.17
N SER A 251 -13.44 26.32 17.73
CA SER A 251 -12.36 27.28 17.93
C SER A 251 -12.36 28.36 16.86
#